data_AF-A0A252DB54-F1
#
_entry.id   AF-A0A252DB54-F1
#
_cell.length_a   1.000
_cell.length_b   1.000
_cell.length_c   1.000
_cell.angle_alpha   90.00
_cell.angle_beta   90.00
_cell.angle_gamma   90.00
#
_symmetry.space_group_name_H-M   'P 1'
#
loop_
_entity.id
_entity.type
_entity.pdbx_description
1 polymer ?
#
loop_
_entity_poly.entity_id
_entity_poly.type
_entity_poly.pdbx_seq_one_letter_code
_entity_poly.pdbx_strand_id
1 'polypeptide(L)'
;MFPQASRAKPPVPAVLKVSQLLIFLLVISVNYPRASSAHTVKIAADVGGTLHIEPNDNPQAGNPTQAWFALIRKGGKAIALKECNCQLAVYAEPHTAKEPPLLEPPLKPVSAERYQATPGAEIIFPKPGTYLLRLSGKPTAGSSFKPFELKFNVTVASSSASISQESQNVNNSVVETQSQSLPLWAIAAAIFATLGIVLAVLQKRRRF
;
A
#
# COMPACT_ATOMS: atom_id res chain seq x y z
N MET A 1 -3.79 -60.56 -44.22
CA MET A 1 -4.89 -59.84 -43.56
C MET A 1 -4.73 -60.07 -42.06
N PHE A 2 -4.14 -59.11 -41.34
CA PHE A 2 -3.98 -59.15 -39.88
C PHE A 2 -4.69 -57.92 -39.29
N PRO A 3 -5.47 -58.05 -38.21
CA PRO A 3 -6.27 -56.95 -37.70
C PRO A 3 -5.40 -55.97 -36.90
N GLN A 4 -5.59 -54.66 -37.14
CA GLN A 4 -5.05 -53.62 -36.27
C GLN A 4 -5.88 -53.57 -34.97
N ALA A 5 -5.25 -53.86 -33.85
CA ALA A 5 -5.82 -53.62 -32.52
C ALA A 5 -5.78 -52.11 -32.21
N SER A 6 -6.95 -51.47 -32.14
CA SER A 6 -7.09 -50.08 -31.69
C SER A 6 -6.77 -49.98 -30.20
N ARG A 7 -5.69 -49.26 -29.85
CA ARG A 7 -5.26 -49.03 -28.47
C ARG A 7 -6.13 -47.93 -27.85
N ALA A 8 -7.13 -48.31 -27.07
CA ALA A 8 -7.91 -47.37 -26.26
C ALA A 8 -7.02 -46.74 -25.17
N LYS A 9 -7.04 -45.41 -25.05
CA LYS A 9 -6.36 -44.68 -23.97
C LYS A 9 -7.09 -44.94 -22.64
N PRO A 10 -6.38 -45.30 -21.55
CA PRO A 10 -7.02 -45.52 -20.27
C PRO A 10 -7.55 -44.21 -19.68
N PRO A 11 -8.69 -44.24 -18.97
CA PRO A 11 -9.27 -43.07 -18.32
C PRO A 11 -8.37 -42.61 -17.17
N VAL A 12 -8.02 -41.32 -17.18
CA VAL A 12 -7.28 -40.71 -16.07
C VAL A 12 -8.17 -40.73 -14.82
N PRO A 13 -7.71 -41.23 -13.66
CA PRO A 13 -8.54 -41.34 -12.45
C PRO A 13 -8.95 -39.94 -11.96
N ALA A 14 -10.25 -39.76 -11.71
CA ALA A 14 -10.87 -38.48 -11.33
C ALA A 14 -10.22 -37.83 -10.07
N VAL A 15 -9.64 -38.64 -9.19
CA VAL A 15 -8.97 -38.20 -7.96
C VAL A 15 -7.73 -37.33 -8.25
N LEU A 16 -7.02 -37.59 -9.36
CA LEU A 16 -5.84 -36.82 -9.74
C LEU A 16 -6.21 -35.38 -10.16
N LYS A 17 -7.40 -35.20 -10.76
CA LYS A 17 -7.91 -33.88 -11.17
C LYS A 17 -8.35 -33.02 -9.98
N VAL A 18 -8.89 -33.63 -8.93
CA VAL A 18 -9.36 -32.90 -7.73
C VAL A 18 -8.20 -32.37 -6.91
N SER A 19 -7.13 -33.15 -6.74
CA SER A 19 -5.92 -32.72 -6.01
C SER A 19 -5.22 -31.54 -6.70
N GLN A 20 -5.12 -31.56 -8.03
CA GLN A 20 -4.55 -30.46 -8.80
C GLN A 20 -5.37 -29.17 -8.71
N LEU A 21 -6.71 -29.28 -8.68
CA LEU A 21 -7.61 -28.15 -8.49
C LEU A 21 -7.47 -27.52 -7.09
N LEU A 22 -7.34 -28.36 -6.06
CA LEU A 22 -7.15 -27.92 -4.66
C LEU A 22 -5.81 -27.19 -4.47
N ILE A 23 -4.73 -27.70 -5.07
CA ILE A 23 -3.41 -27.05 -5.03
C ILE A 23 -3.47 -25.70 -5.76
N PHE A 24 -4.15 -25.65 -6.91
CA PHE A 24 -4.31 -24.40 -7.67
C PHE A 24 -5.10 -23.34 -6.89
N LEU A 25 -6.18 -23.73 -6.21
CA LEU A 25 -6.96 -22.84 -5.34
C LEU A 25 -6.14 -22.34 -4.14
N LEU A 26 -5.34 -23.22 -3.51
CA LEU A 26 -4.49 -22.85 -2.37
C LEU A 26 -3.44 -21.79 -2.78
N VAL A 27 -2.82 -21.94 -3.95
CA VAL A 27 -1.80 -21.01 -4.46
C VAL A 27 -2.40 -19.63 -4.77
N ILE A 28 -3.64 -19.56 -5.28
CA ILE A 28 -4.34 -18.30 -5.54
C ILE A 28 -4.65 -17.54 -4.24
N SER A 29 -5.04 -18.25 -3.18
CA SER A 29 -5.37 -17.62 -1.88
C SER A 29 -4.18 -16.99 -1.15
N VAL A 30 -2.94 -17.38 -1.45
CA VAL A 30 -1.73 -16.79 -0.81
C VAL A 30 -1.26 -15.53 -1.55
N ASN A 31 -1.68 -15.34 -2.80
CA ASN A 31 -1.28 -14.23 -3.66
C ASN A 31 -2.40 -13.19 -3.81
N TYR A 32 -3.06 -12.79 -2.71
CA TYR A 32 -3.91 -11.60 -2.76
C TYR A 32 -3.02 -10.37 -2.97
N PRO A 33 -3.13 -9.65 -4.10
CA PRO A 33 -2.40 -8.42 -4.27
C PRO A 33 -2.83 -7.47 -3.16
N ARG A 34 -1.87 -7.04 -2.33
CA ARG A 34 -2.10 -5.98 -1.36
C ARG A 34 -2.40 -4.72 -2.17
N ALA A 35 -3.56 -4.11 -1.94
CA ALA A 35 -3.89 -2.84 -2.56
C ALA A 35 -2.82 -1.81 -2.17
N SER A 36 -1.96 -1.44 -3.12
CA SER A 36 -1.08 -0.29 -2.97
C SER A 36 -1.97 0.95 -3.01
N SER A 37 -1.92 1.77 -1.96
CA SER A 37 -2.65 3.05 -1.91
C SER A 37 -1.99 4.03 -2.87
N ALA A 38 -2.26 3.88 -4.17
CA ALA A 38 -1.91 4.88 -5.18
C ALA A 38 -3.00 5.96 -5.19
N HIS A 39 -2.57 7.23 -5.26
CA HIS A 39 -3.34 8.48 -5.17
C HIS A 39 -4.86 8.34 -5.22
N THR A 40 -5.47 8.11 -4.05
CA THR A 40 -6.92 7.96 -3.97
C THR A 40 -7.60 9.32 -4.09
N VAL A 41 -8.43 9.47 -5.12
CA VAL A 41 -9.31 10.64 -5.27
C VAL A 41 -10.39 10.60 -4.17
N LYS A 42 -10.53 11.70 -3.43
CA LYS A 42 -11.66 11.94 -2.53
C LYS A 42 -12.63 12.91 -3.19
N ILE A 43 -13.92 12.67 -3.03
CA ILE A 43 -14.97 13.49 -3.65
C ILE A 43 -15.96 13.93 -2.58
N ALA A 44 -16.30 15.21 -2.58
CA ALA A 44 -17.35 15.79 -1.76
C ALA A 44 -18.13 16.82 -2.58
N ALA A 45 -19.46 16.71 -2.58
CA ALA A 45 -20.35 17.52 -3.41
C ALA A 45 -19.95 17.49 -4.91
N ASP A 46 -19.48 18.61 -5.44
CA ASP A 46 -19.00 18.76 -6.82
C ASP A 46 -17.49 19.01 -6.91
N VAL A 47 -16.73 18.69 -5.87
CA VAL A 47 -15.27 18.83 -5.81
C VAL A 47 -14.62 17.46 -5.59
N GLY A 48 -13.67 17.11 -6.45
CA GLY A 48 -12.74 16.01 -6.27
C GLY A 48 -11.35 16.54 -5.90
N GLY A 49 -10.61 15.79 -5.11
CA GLY A 49 -9.24 16.12 -4.74
C GLY A 49 -8.35 14.90 -4.62
N THR A 50 -7.10 15.03 -5.04
CA THR A 50 -6.01 14.11 -4.67
C THR A 50 -5.03 14.84 -3.75
N LEU A 51 -4.42 14.07 -2.86
CA LEU A 51 -3.33 14.52 -2.00
C LEU A 51 -2.02 13.96 -2.54
N HIS A 52 -1.01 14.81 -2.61
CA HIS A 52 0.38 14.45 -2.86
C HIS A 52 1.24 15.01 -1.73
N ILE A 53 2.25 14.24 -1.33
CA ILE A 53 3.17 14.57 -0.26
C ILE A 53 4.61 14.40 -0.76
N GLU A 54 5.44 15.42 -0.60
CA GLU A 54 6.83 15.38 -1.06
C GLU A 54 7.82 15.06 0.06
N PRO A 55 8.84 14.23 -0.22
CA PRO A 55 9.07 13.48 -1.47
C PRO A 55 8.32 12.14 -1.50
N ASN A 56 7.79 11.76 -2.67
CA ASN A 56 7.32 10.40 -3.00
C ASN A 56 6.23 9.81 -2.07
N ASP A 57 5.34 10.64 -1.54
CA ASP A 57 4.23 10.26 -0.65
C ASP A 57 4.64 9.50 0.62
N ASN A 58 5.87 9.69 1.08
CA ASN A 58 6.44 9.00 2.24
C ASN A 58 6.95 10.00 3.30
N PRO A 59 6.06 10.71 3.99
CA PRO A 59 6.44 11.68 5.01
C PRO A 59 7.17 10.99 6.18
N GLN A 60 8.17 11.67 6.73
CA GLN A 60 8.92 11.22 7.90
C GLN A 60 8.71 12.14 9.09
N ALA A 61 8.57 11.55 10.27
CA ALA A 61 8.38 12.30 11.50
C ALA A 61 9.59 13.20 11.82
N GLY A 62 9.32 14.44 12.21
CA GLY A 62 10.32 15.46 12.52
C GLY A 62 10.90 16.17 11.30
N ASN A 63 10.60 15.73 10.07
CA ASN A 63 11.11 16.35 8.85
C ASN A 63 10.04 17.24 8.19
N PRO A 64 10.40 18.45 7.72
CA PRO A 64 9.53 19.25 6.87
C PRO A 64 9.12 18.48 5.62
N THR A 65 7.82 18.47 5.36
CA THR A 65 7.22 17.75 4.25
C THR A 65 6.20 18.67 3.57
N GLN A 66 6.25 18.78 2.24
CA GLN A 66 5.26 19.56 1.50
C GLN A 66 4.07 18.69 1.12
N ALA A 67 2.88 19.01 1.61
CA ALA A 67 1.63 18.41 1.16
C ALA A 67 0.91 19.37 0.21
N TRP A 68 0.38 18.88 -0.92
CA TRP A 68 -0.41 19.69 -1.84
C TRP A 68 -1.60 18.92 -2.40
N PHE A 69 -2.66 19.67 -2.73
CA PHE A 69 -3.96 19.11 -3.08
C PHE A 69 -4.38 19.52 -4.49
N ALA A 70 -4.42 18.57 -5.41
CA ALA A 70 -4.96 18.79 -6.73
C ALA A 70 -6.49 18.76 -6.68
N LEU A 71 -7.10 19.94 -6.62
CA LEU A 71 -8.55 20.10 -6.58
C LEU A 71 -9.13 20.30 -7.97
N ILE A 72 -10.17 19.53 -8.30
CA ILE A 72 -10.91 19.59 -9.55
C ILE A 72 -12.39 19.70 -9.24
N ARG A 73 -13.09 20.69 -9.80
CA ARG A 73 -14.55 20.74 -9.76
C ARG A 73 -15.18 19.87 -10.84
N LYS A 74 -16.45 19.51 -10.66
CA LYS A 74 -17.26 18.85 -11.69
C LYS A 74 -17.15 19.61 -13.03
N GLY A 75 -16.89 18.86 -14.10
CA GLY A 75 -16.56 19.42 -15.41
C GLY A 75 -15.05 19.57 -15.68
N GLY A 76 -14.18 19.17 -14.73
CA GLY A 76 -12.75 18.98 -14.99
C GLY A 76 -11.88 20.22 -14.83
N LYS A 77 -12.43 21.36 -14.38
CA LYS A 77 -11.64 22.57 -14.13
C LYS A 77 -10.91 22.46 -12.79
N ALA A 78 -9.62 22.82 -12.77
CA ALA A 78 -8.87 22.94 -11.53
C ALA A 78 -9.38 24.09 -10.66
N ILE A 79 -9.30 23.92 -9.34
CA ILE A 79 -9.59 24.96 -8.34
C ILE A 79 -8.24 25.44 -7.78
N ALA A 80 -7.87 26.68 -8.09
CA ALA A 80 -6.68 27.30 -7.52
C ALA A 80 -6.95 27.79 -6.09
N LEU A 81 -5.91 27.93 -5.26
CA LEU A 81 -6.04 28.38 -3.87
C LEU A 81 -6.76 29.74 -3.77
N LYS A 82 -6.50 30.68 -4.69
CA LYS A 82 -7.18 32.00 -4.73
C LYS A 82 -8.70 31.92 -4.94
N GLU A 83 -9.19 30.81 -5.50
CA GLU A 83 -10.62 30.57 -5.74
C GLU A 83 -11.30 29.93 -4.52
N CYS A 84 -10.53 29.56 -3.49
CA CYS A 84 -11.00 28.82 -2.32
C CYS A 84 -10.59 29.49 -1.01
N ASN A 85 -11.58 29.75 -0.16
CA ASN A 85 -11.35 29.94 1.28
C ASN A 85 -11.13 28.57 1.92
N CYS A 86 -9.95 28.00 1.66
CA CYS A 86 -9.56 26.66 2.08
C CYS A 86 -8.85 26.69 3.45
N GLN A 87 -9.07 25.65 4.24
CA GLN A 87 -8.41 25.42 5.53
C GLN A 87 -7.97 23.96 5.63
N LEU A 88 -6.77 23.75 6.15
CA LEU A 88 -6.20 22.43 6.40
C LEU A 88 -6.09 22.20 7.91
N ALA A 89 -6.67 21.10 8.37
CA ALA A 89 -6.56 20.63 9.74
C ALA A 89 -5.96 19.21 9.76
N VAL A 90 -5.00 18.97 10.64
CA VAL A 90 -4.27 17.70 10.77
C VAL A 90 -4.58 17.09 12.13
N TYR A 91 -4.98 15.82 12.16
CA TYR A 91 -5.29 15.07 13.37
C TYR A 91 -4.40 13.84 13.45
N ALA A 92 -3.89 13.49 14.62
CA ALA A 92 -3.27 12.18 14.84
C ALA A 92 -4.39 11.14 15.03
N GLU A 93 -4.25 9.94 14.46
CA GLU A 93 -5.22 8.86 14.65
C GLU A 93 -4.77 7.87 15.74
N PRO A 94 -5.69 7.37 16.59
CA PRO A 94 -7.12 7.72 16.64
C PRO A 94 -7.36 9.10 17.28
N HIS A 95 -8.33 9.85 16.76
CA HIS A 95 -8.84 11.08 17.40
C HIS A 95 -10.34 10.99 17.68
N THR A 96 -10.84 11.82 18.60
CA THR A 96 -12.29 11.99 18.79
C THR A 96 -12.80 13.18 17.98
N ALA A 97 -14.08 13.14 17.57
CA ALA A 97 -14.66 14.19 16.71
C ALA A 97 -14.65 15.60 17.33
N LYS A 98 -14.52 15.72 18.65
CA LYS A 98 -14.50 16.99 19.40
C LYS A 98 -13.08 17.45 19.76
N GLU A 99 -12.08 16.63 19.46
CA GLU A 99 -10.69 16.98 19.71
C GLU A 99 -10.25 18.09 18.76
N PRO A 100 -9.50 19.10 19.25
CA PRO A 100 -8.92 20.10 18.37
C PRO A 100 -7.91 19.44 17.40
N PRO A 101 -7.68 20.04 16.22
CA PRO A 101 -6.60 19.60 15.35
C PRO A 101 -5.25 19.72 16.04
N LEU A 102 -4.38 18.76 15.75
CA LEU A 102 -2.99 18.79 16.19
C LEU A 102 -2.22 19.92 15.50
N LEU A 103 -2.47 20.13 14.20
CA LEU A 103 -1.84 21.19 13.40
C LEU A 103 -2.89 21.85 12.49
N GLU A 104 -2.76 23.16 12.30
CA GLU A 104 -3.52 23.95 11.31
C GLU A 104 -2.56 24.76 10.42
N PRO A 105 -1.77 24.08 9.57
CA PRO A 105 -0.75 24.75 8.78
C PRO A 105 -1.40 25.68 7.74
N PRO A 106 -0.84 26.88 7.52
CA PRO A 106 -1.38 27.81 6.54
C PRO A 106 -1.18 27.27 5.12
N LEU A 107 -2.21 27.42 4.28
CA LEU A 107 -2.15 27.04 2.87
C LEU A 107 -1.46 28.14 2.05
N LYS A 108 -0.55 27.73 1.18
CA LYS A 108 0.17 28.53 0.19
C LYS A 108 -0.07 27.96 -1.21
N PRO A 109 -0.03 28.78 -2.26
CA PRO A 109 -0.15 28.28 -3.62
C PRO A 109 1.13 27.51 -3.98
N VAL A 110 0.96 26.27 -4.42
CA VAL A 110 2.03 25.41 -4.94
C VAL A 110 1.78 25.15 -6.42
N SER A 111 2.85 25.15 -7.21
CA SER A 111 2.82 24.69 -8.59
C SER A 111 3.67 23.44 -8.68
N ALA A 112 3.04 22.30 -8.94
CA ALA A 112 3.66 20.99 -9.01
C ALA A 112 3.03 20.20 -10.14
N GLU A 113 3.84 19.41 -10.85
CA GLU A 113 3.43 18.66 -12.02
C GLU A 113 2.72 19.56 -13.06
N ARG A 114 1.46 19.26 -13.38
CA ARG A 114 0.57 20.00 -14.28
C ARG A 114 -0.36 20.99 -13.54
N TYR A 115 -0.34 20.99 -12.22
CA TYR A 115 -1.22 21.80 -11.38
C TYR A 115 -0.56 23.12 -11.03
N GLN A 116 -1.33 24.20 -11.14
CA GLN A 116 -0.86 25.56 -10.90
C GLN A 116 -1.61 26.18 -9.74
N ALA A 117 -0.86 26.79 -8.81
CA ALA A 117 -1.40 27.50 -7.66
C ALA A 117 -2.42 26.69 -6.85
N THR A 118 -2.23 25.37 -6.74
CA THR A 118 -3.07 24.50 -5.90
C THR A 118 -2.81 24.76 -4.42
N PRO A 119 -3.79 24.50 -3.54
CA PRO A 119 -3.55 24.55 -2.10
C PRO A 119 -2.42 23.59 -1.70
N GLY A 120 -1.40 24.09 -1.01
CA GLY A 120 -0.37 23.28 -0.39
C GLY A 120 0.12 23.85 0.93
N ALA A 121 0.76 23.04 1.75
CA ALA A 121 1.24 23.40 3.07
C ALA A 121 2.56 22.66 3.36
N GLU A 122 3.41 23.30 4.13
CA GLU A 122 4.55 22.65 4.78
C GLU A 122 4.08 22.11 6.13
N ILE A 123 4.34 20.83 6.38
CA ILE A 123 3.90 20.10 7.58
C ILE A 123 5.11 19.40 8.18
N ILE A 124 5.28 19.54 9.50
CA ILE A 124 6.22 18.73 10.27
C ILE A 124 5.39 17.82 11.17
N PHE A 125 5.33 16.53 10.83
CA PHE A 125 4.63 15.55 11.65
C PHE A 125 5.48 15.23 12.89
N PRO A 126 4.96 15.40 14.12
CA PRO A 126 5.81 15.31 15.31
C PRO A 126 6.24 13.88 15.65
N LYS A 127 5.44 12.87 15.27
CA LYS A 127 5.70 11.46 15.58
C LYS A 127 5.36 10.56 14.40
N PRO A 128 5.92 9.34 14.35
CA PRO A 128 5.47 8.32 13.41
C PRO A 128 4.05 7.88 13.75
N GLY A 129 3.26 7.53 12.75
CA GLY A 129 1.88 7.08 12.96
C GLY A 129 0.95 7.43 11.81
N THR A 130 -0.35 7.21 12.03
CA THR A 130 -1.39 7.59 11.07
C THR A 130 -1.94 8.96 11.42
N TYR A 131 -2.11 9.81 10.42
CA TYR A 131 -2.70 11.13 10.53
C TYR A 131 -3.86 11.27 9.56
N LEU A 132 -4.87 12.03 9.96
CA LEU A 132 -5.95 12.49 9.09
C LEU A 132 -5.68 13.94 8.68
N LEU A 133 -5.50 14.17 7.38
CA LEU A 133 -5.49 15.49 6.78
C LEU A 133 -6.91 15.80 6.30
N ARG A 134 -7.52 16.82 6.91
CA ARG A 134 -8.86 17.30 6.59
C ARG A 134 -8.74 18.65 5.87
N LEU A 135 -9.01 18.64 4.58
CA LEU A 135 -9.09 19.85 3.77
C LEU A 135 -10.55 20.26 3.63
N SER A 136 -10.90 21.45 4.13
CA SER A 136 -12.23 22.03 3.97
C SER A 136 -12.13 23.31 3.14
N GLY A 137 -13.20 23.64 2.41
CA GLY A 137 -13.18 24.79 1.52
C GLY A 137 -14.55 25.34 1.17
N LYS A 138 -14.59 26.65 0.92
CA LYS A 138 -15.75 27.36 0.37
C LYS A 138 -15.29 28.23 -0.82
N PRO A 139 -16.13 28.40 -1.86
CA PRO A 139 -15.78 29.29 -2.97
C PRO A 139 -15.60 30.74 -2.48
N THR A 140 -14.62 31.42 -3.04
CA THR A 140 -14.56 32.89 -2.97
C THR A 140 -15.62 33.52 -3.88
N ALA A 141 -15.86 34.83 -3.73
CA ALA A 141 -16.79 35.55 -4.59
C ALA A 141 -16.40 35.40 -6.07
N GLY A 142 -17.34 34.96 -6.92
CA GLY A 142 -17.12 34.72 -8.35
C GLY A 142 -16.64 33.30 -8.72
N SER A 143 -16.29 32.47 -7.73
CA SER A 143 -15.94 31.06 -7.94
C SER A 143 -17.20 30.18 -7.88
N SER A 144 -17.25 29.13 -8.71
CA SER A 144 -18.41 28.21 -8.75
C SER A 144 -18.00 26.77 -8.45
N PHE A 145 -18.19 26.40 -7.18
CA PHE A 145 -18.20 25.04 -6.64
C PHE A 145 -18.91 25.07 -5.26
N LYS A 146 -19.38 23.92 -4.76
CA LYS A 146 -20.05 23.83 -3.47
C LYS A 146 -19.03 23.70 -2.32
N PRO A 147 -19.36 24.19 -1.11
CA PRO A 147 -18.56 23.89 0.08
C PRO A 147 -18.26 22.39 0.22
N PHE A 148 -17.04 22.06 0.62
CA PHE A 148 -16.58 20.67 0.67
C PHE A 148 -15.71 20.39 1.91
N GLU A 149 -15.60 19.10 2.24
CA GLU A 149 -14.64 18.55 3.19
C GLU A 149 -14.08 17.24 2.60
N LEU A 150 -12.76 17.17 2.45
CA LEU A 150 -12.02 15.99 1.97
C LEU A 150 -11.11 15.48 3.07
N LYS A 151 -11.06 14.14 3.23
CA LYS A 151 -10.35 13.44 4.31
C LYS A 151 -9.34 12.46 3.72
N PHE A 152 -8.08 12.64 4.06
CA PHE A 152 -6.97 11.80 3.59
C PHE A 152 -6.22 11.22 4.77
N ASN A 153 -6.12 9.89 4.82
CA ASN A 153 -5.29 9.22 5.81
C ASN A 153 -3.86 9.13 5.27
N VAL A 154 -2.91 9.56 6.09
CA VAL A 154 -1.49 9.61 5.76
C VAL A 154 -0.74 8.79 6.81
N THR A 155 0.12 7.89 6.36
CA THR A 155 1.03 7.15 7.26
C THR A 155 2.38 7.85 7.25
N VAL A 156 2.87 8.21 8.42
CA VAL A 156 4.15 8.89 8.62
C VAL A 156 5.15 7.90 9.19
N ALA A 157 6.27 7.74 8.48
CA ALA A 157 7.35 6.86 8.88
C ALA A 157 8.22 7.48 9.98
N SER A 158 8.94 6.64 10.72
CA SER A 158 10.02 7.11 11.60
C SER A 158 11.14 7.74 10.78
N SER A 159 11.67 8.86 11.25
CA SER A 159 12.91 9.40 10.68
C SER A 159 14.08 8.54 11.14
N SER A 160 14.97 8.19 10.22
CA SER A 160 16.18 7.43 10.53
C SER A 160 17.09 8.15 11.55
N ALA A 161 16.93 9.46 11.71
CA ALA A 161 17.63 10.26 12.73
C ALA A 161 17.18 9.97 14.17
N SER A 162 16.00 9.39 14.37
CA SER A 162 15.45 9.04 15.70
C SER A 162 15.88 7.66 16.21
N ILE A 163 16.72 6.92 15.45
CA ILE A 163 17.27 5.61 15.87
C ILE A 163 18.47 5.76 16.82
N SER A 164 19.02 6.96 17.02
CA SER A 164 20.28 7.15 17.77
C SER A 164 20.14 7.57 19.24
N GLN A 165 18.95 7.62 19.83
CA GLN A 165 18.80 8.00 21.24
C GLN A 165 17.83 7.11 22.03
N GLU A 166 17.94 5.78 21.90
CA GLU A 166 17.67 4.85 23.01
C GLU A 166 18.37 3.49 22.79
N SER A 167 19.70 3.52 22.66
CA SER A 167 20.56 2.37 22.95
C SER A 167 22.02 2.79 22.99
N GLN A 168 22.42 3.36 24.13
CA GLN A 168 23.79 3.24 24.59
C GLN A 168 23.77 2.42 25.88
N ASN A 169 23.76 1.08 25.75
CA ASN A 169 24.64 0.24 26.57
C ASN A 169 24.73 -1.21 26.03
N VAL A 170 25.96 -1.73 26.08
CA VAL A 170 26.40 -3.13 26.06
C VAL A 170 26.50 -3.87 24.71
N ASN A 171 27.72 -3.80 24.18
CA ASN A 171 28.52 -4.85 23.54
C ASN A 171 28.07 -5.42 22.18
N ASN A 172 28.97 -5.25 21.22
CA ASN A 172 28.92 -5.84 19.88
C ASN A 172 28.61 -7.34 19.92
N SER A 173 27.50 -7.72 19.31
CA SER A 173 27.40 -8.92 18.49
C SER A 173 26.37 -8.64 17.41
N VAL A 174 26.88 -8.54 16.18
CA VAL A 174 26.08 -8.50 14.96
C VAL A 174 25.22 -9.75 14.93
N VAL A 175 23.92 -9.61 15.18
CA VAL A 175 22.93 -10.61 14.79
C VAL A 175 22.13 -10.00 13.66
N GLU A 176 22.52 -10.42 12.46
CA GLU A 176 21.84 -10.22 11.20
C GLU A 176 20.44 -10.84 11.30
N THR A 177 19.38 -10.01 11.34
CA THR A 177 18.00 -10.51 11.24
C THR A 177 17.76 -10.91 9.79
N GLN A 178 18.19 -12.12 9.47
CA GLN A 178 17.80 -12.88 8.31
C GLN A 178 16.27 -12.90 8.28
N SER A 179 15.69 -12.37 7.19
CA SER A 179 14.34 -12.73 6.75
C SER A 179 14.17 -14.24 6.93
N GLN A 180 12.99 -14.69 7.34
CA GLN A 180 12.62 -16.11 7.50
C GLN A 180 12.84 -16.89 6.19
N SER A 181 14.09 -17.15 5.88
CA SER A 181 14.54 -18.12 4.92
C SER A 181 14.45 -19.43 5.64
N LEU A 182 13.63 -20.33 5.10
CA LEU A 182 13.66 -21.73 5.52
C LEU A 182 15.13 -22.15 5.50
N PRO A 183 15.64 -22.73 6.60
CA PRO A 183 17.05 -23.01 6.68
C PRO A 183 17.44 -23.92 5.50
N LEU A 184 18.62 -23.73 4.92
CA LEU A 184 19.04 -24.43 3.69
C LEU A 184 18.87 -25.96 3.76
N TRP A 185 18.95 -26.55 4.95
CA TRP A 185 18.69 -27.97 5.18
C TRP A 185 17.22 -28.37 4.95
N ALA A 186 16.25 -27.48 5.18
CA ALA A 186 14.83 -27.75 4.94
C ALA A 186 14.53 -27.83 3.44
N ILE A 187 15.22 -27.04 2.61
CA ILE A 187 15.14 -27.15 1.14
C ILE A 187 15.76 -28.47 0.68
N ALA A 188 16.91 -28.85 1.23
CA ALA A 188 17.56 -30.12 0.92
C ALA A 188 16.70 -31.34 1.31
N ALA A 189 16.07 -31.30 2.48
CA ALA A 189 15.18 -32.38 2.96
C ALA A 189 13.97 -32.60 2.04
N ALA A 190 13.37 -31.53 1.51
CA ALA A 190 12.27 -31.63 0.56
C ALA A 190 12.69 -32.27 -0.77
N ILE A 191 13.89 -31.95 -1.26
CA ILE A 191 14.43 -32.53 -2.50
C ILE A 191 14.71 -34.03 -2.32
N PHE A 192 15.32 -34.46 -1.20
CA PHE A 192 15.58 -35.88 -0.95
C PHE A 192 14.31 -36.69 -0.74
N ALA A 193 13.30 -36.14 -0.05
CA ALA A 193 12.02 -36.82 0.15
C ALA A 193 11.29 -37.08 -1.18
N THR A 194 11.28 -36.10 -2.09
CA THR A 194 10.63 -36.25 -3.41
C THR A 194 11.38 -37.26 -4.29
N LEU A 195 12.72 -37.23 -4.34
CA LEU A 195 13.50 -38.22 -5.09
C LEU A 195 13.33 -39.64 -4.54
N GLY A 196 13.31 -39.81 -3.21
CA GLY A 196 13.12 -41.11 -2.57
C GLY A 196 11.77 -41.76 -2.91
N ILE A 197 10.68 -40.97 -2.92
CA ILE A 197 9.35 -41.45 -3.30
C ILE A 197 9.32 -41.87 -4.78
N VAL A 198 9.92 -41.07 -5.68
CA VAL A 198 9.97 -41.40 -7.11
C VAL A 198 10.75 -42.69 -7.35
N LEU A 199 11.90 -42.87 -6.71
CA LEU A 199 12.70 -44.09 -6.83
C LEU A 199 11.99 -45.32 -6.25
N ALA A 200 11.30 -45.19 -5.11
CA ALA A 200 10.53 -46.29 -4.53
C ALA A 200 9.36 -46.72 -5.44
N VAL A 201 8.67 -45.77 -6.07
CA VAL A 201 7.59 -46.06 -7.04
C VAL A 201 8.16 -46.72 -8.30
N LEU A 202 9.31 -46.28 -8.80
CA LEU A 202 9.97 -46.89 -9.96
C LEU A 202 10.50 -48.30 -9.65
N GLN A 203 11.06 -48.53 -8.46
CA GLN A 203 11.49 -49.86 -8.03
C GLN A 203 10.30 -50.80 -7.86
N LYS A 204 9.18 -50.33 -7.30
CA LYS A 204 7.94 -51.12 -7.18
C LYS A 204 7.34 -51.45 -8.53
N ARG A 205 7.42 -50.57 -9.53
CA ARG A 205 6.97 -50.84 -10.91
C ARG A 205 7.89 -51.75 -11.71
N ARG A 206 9.17 -51.88 -11.34
CA ARG A 206 10.13 -52.81 -11.96
C ARG A 206 10.10 -54.22 -11.35
N ARG A 207 9.37 -54.42 -10.26
CA ARG A 207 9.20 -55.72 -9.57
C ARG A 207 7.87 -56.42 -9.89
N PHE A 208 7.13 -55.92 -10.88
CA PHE A 208 5.94 -56.57 -11.46
C PHE A 208 6.13 -56.75 -12.96
#